data_AF-A0A2A5EHF7-F1
#
_entry.id   AF-A0A2A5EHF7-F1
#
_cell.length_a   1.000
_cell.length_b   1.000
_cell.length_c   1.000
_cell.angle_alpha   90.00
_cell.angle_beta   90.00
_cell.angle_gamma   90.00
#
_symmetry.space_group_name_H-M   'P 1'
#
loop_
_entity.id
_entity.type
_entity.pdbx_description
1 polymer ?
#
loop_
_entity_poly.entity_id
_entity_poly.type
_entity_poly.pdbx_seq_one_letter_code
_entity_poly.pdbx_strand_id
1 'polypeptide(L)'
;MHFMPPPDISETMGTVMGAMMSSNFMTIIAVLEIACGVLLLVGKYMPLALTFAVAIMLNAALFHILMDTAANAGGAIMGLVLALVLVYANKDRFRDLLSA
;
A
#
# COMPACT_ATOMS: atom_id res chain seq x y z
N MET A 1 26.33 -3.29 14.41
CA MET A 1 25.05 -2.85 13.83
C MET A 1 23.93 -3.35 14.72
N HIS A 2 23.07 -2.47 15.24
CA HIS A 2 21.87 -2.85 16.00
C HIS A 2 20.71 -2.86 15.01
N PHE A 3 20.50 -3.97 14.31
CA PHE A 3 19.30 -4.15 13.51
C PHE A 3 18.16 -4.55 14.45
N MET A 4 16.94 -4.06 14.19
CA MET A 4 15.77 -4.65 14.84
C MET A 4 15.74 -6.14 14.47
N PRO A 5 15.39 -7.03 15.43
CA PRO A 5 15.17 -8.42 15.08
C PRO A 5 14.12 -8.49 13.96
N PRO A 6 14.25 -9.46 13.03
CA PRO A 6 13.24 -9.64 12.01
C PRO A 6 11.87 -9.83 12.69
N PRO A 7 10.81 -9.20 12.17
CA PRO A 7 9.48 -9.34 12.75
C PRO A 7 9.04 -10.80 12.69
N ASP A 8 8.37 -11.26 13.75
CA ASP A 8 7.71 -12.55 13.74
C ASP A 8 6.55 -12.50 12.75
N ILE A 9 6.51 -13.48 11.84
CA ILE A 9 5.47 -13.60 10.80
C ILE A 9 4.59 -14.79 11.18
N SER A 10 3.27 -14.61 11.13
CA SER A 10 2.33 -15.72 11.39
C SER A 10 2.47 -16.83 10.32
N GLU A 11 2.09 -18.07 10.66
CA GLU A 11 2.08 -19.18 9.70
C GLU A 11 1.15 -18.91 8.49
N THR A 12 -0.02 -18.34 8.74
CA THR A 12 -0.99 -17.95 7.70
C THR A 12 -0.38 -16.92 6.76
N MET A 13 0.23 -15.87 7.30
CA MET A 13 0.92 -14.83 6.52
C MET A 13 2.06 -15.43 5.70
N GLY A 14 2.89 -16.29 6.32
CA GLY A 14 3.99 -16.97 5.64
C GLY A 14 3.53 -17.80 4.45
N THR A 15 2.39 -18.50 4.59
CA THR A 15 1.81 -19.32 3.51
C THR A 15 1.35 -18.46 2.34
N VAL A 16 0.56 -17.41 2.61
CA VAL A 16 0.03 -16.56 1.52
C VAL A 16 1.12 -15.73 0.87
N MET A 17 2.03 -15.15 1.66
CA MET A 17 3.18 -14.40 1.16
C MET A 17 4.11 -15.32 0.33
N GLY A 18 4.34 -16.56 0.76
CA GLY A 18 5.10 -17.56 0.03
C GLY A 18 4.52 -17.84 -1.36
N ALA A 19 3.19 -18.00 -1.46
CA ALA A 19 2.53 -18.18 -2.75
C ALA A 19 2.68 -16.95 -3.66
N MET A 20 2.50 -15.74 -3.13
CA MET A 20 2.65 -14.49 -3.88
C MET A 20 4.08 -14.30 -4.40
N MET A 21 5.07 -14.56 -3.54
CA MET A 21 6.51 -14.49 -3.84
C MET A 21 6.99 -15.54 -4.84
N SER A 22 6.34 -16.71 -4.88
CA SER A 22 6.65 -17.76 -5.87
C SER A 22 6.22 -17.42 -7.30
N SER A 23 5.45 -16.33 -7.45
CA SER A 23 4.95 -15.80 -8.71
C SER A 23 5.46 -14.38 -8.95
N ASN A 24 5.11 -13.77 -10.09
CA ASN A 24 5.42 -12.37 -10.37
C ASN A 24 4.49 -11.37 -9.68
N PHE A 25 3.60 -11.82 -8.80
CA PHE A 25 2.60 -10.95 -8.16
C PHE A 25 3.25 -9.79 -7.40
N MET A 26 4.23 -10.08 -6.54
CA MET A 26 4.92 -9.04 -5.77
C MET A 26 5.75 -8.09 -6.65
N THR A 27 6.26 -8.58 -7.78
CA THR A 27 6.93 -7.73 -8.77
C THR A 27 5.97 -6.71 -9.39
N ILE A 28 4.75 -7.13 -9.71
CA ILE A 28 3.72 -6.23 -10.26
C ILE A 28 3.32 -5.18 -9.22
N ILE A 29 3.11 -5.57 -7.95
CA ILE A 29 2.82 -4.63 -6.86
C ILE A 29 3.95 -3.60 -6.74
N ALA A 30 5.21 -4.05 -6.69
CA ALA A 30 6.37 -3.15 -6.60
C ALA A 30 6.45 -2.15 -7.77
N VAL A 31 6.19 -2.60 -9.00
CA VAL A 31 6.17 -1.71 -10.17
C VAL A 31 5.05 -0.67 -10.06
N LEU A 32 3.86 -1.08 -9.63
CA LEU A 32 2.73 -0.16 -9.43
C LEU A 32 3.02 0.86 -8.33
N GLU A 33 3.59 0.43 -7.20
CA GLU A 33 3.98 1.33 -6.11
C GLU A 33 5.02 2.35 -6.54
N ILE A 34 6.07 1.91 -7.26
CA ILE A 34 7.10 2.81 -7.81
C ILE A 34 6.47 3.80 -8.79
N ALA A 35 5.61 3.33 -9.71
CA ALA A 35 4.94 4.19 -10.67
C ALA A 35 4.05 5.24 -9.97
N CYS A 36 3.27 4.83 -8.98
CA CYS A 36 2.45 5.75 -8.17
C CYS A 36 3.32 6.77 -7.44
N GLY A 37 4.41 6.33 -6.81
CA GLY A 37 5.37 7.21 -6.13
C GLY A 37 5.95 8.26 -7.07
N VAL A 38 6.41 7.85 -8.26
CA VAL A 38 6.94 8.78 -9.29
C VAL A 38 5.87 9.77 -9.73
N LEU A 39 4.65 9.31 -10.02
CA LEU A 39 3.54 10.18 -10.42
C LEU A 39 3.19 11.21 -9.34
N LEU A 40 3.20 10.81 -8.07
CA LEU A 40 2.96 11.71 -6.94
C LEU A 40 4.07 12.73 -6.77
N LEU A 41 5.34 12.33 -6.88
CA LEU A 41 6.49 13.24 -6.80
C LEU A 41 6.50 14.28 -7.93
N VAL A 42 6.12 13.88 -9.14
CA VAL A 42 6.02 14.78 -10.30
C VAL A 42 4.72 15.62 -10.27
N GLY A 43 3.73 15.24 -9.45
CA GLY A 43 2.44 15.91 -9.35
C GLY A 43 1.50 15.67 -10.55
N LYS A 44 1.83 14.73 -11.44
CA LYS A 44 1.06 14.35 -12.63
C LYS A 44 0.14 13.16 -12.34
N TYR A 45 -1.05 13.17 -12.93
CA TYR A 45 -2.06 12.11 -12.74
C TYR A 45 -2.32 11.77 -11.26
N MET A 46 -2.20 12.77 -10.38
CA MET A 46 -2.29 12.57 -8.93
C MET A 46 -3.56 11.83 -8.49
N PRO A 47 -4.77 12.14 -9.00
CA PRO A 47 -5.96 11.39 -8.60
C PRO A 47 -5.86 9.92 -8.95
N LEU A 48 -5.39 9.59 -10.16
CA LEU A 48 -5.18 8.20 -10.61
C LEU A 48 -4.13 7.48 -9.74
N ALA A 49 -2.99 8.12 -9.49
CA ALA A 49 -1.91 7.56 -8.69
C ALA A 49 -2.36 7.30 -7.24
N LEU A 50 -3.10 8.23 -6.63
CA LEU A 50 -3.66 8.05 -5.30
C LEU A 50 -4.74 6.97 -5.25
N THR A 51 -5.56 6.81 -6.30
CA THR A 51 -6.54 5.71 -6.36
C THR A 51 -5.85 4.35 -6.29
N PHE A 52 -4.79 4.14 -7.10
CA PHE A 52 -4.02 2.89 -7.05
C PHE A 52 -3.29 2.72 -5.71
N ALA A 53 -2.62 3.77 -5.22
CA ALA A 53 -1.92 3.72 -3.94
C ALA A 53 -2.86 3.38 -2.77
N VAL A 54 -4.03 4.00 -2.69
CA VAL A 54 -5.04 3.67 -1.66
C VAL A 54 -5.48 2.22 -1.77
N ALA A 55 -5.75 1.71 -2.98
CA ALA A 55 -6.16 0.32 -3.17
C ALA A 55 -5.07 -0.68 -2.73
N ILE A 56 -3.80 -0.42 -3.08
CA ILE A 56 -2.66 -1.25 -2.70
C ILE A 56 -2.46 -1.20 -1.18
N MET A 57 -2.43 -0.01 -0.59
CA MET A 57 -2.22 0.16 0.85
C MET A 57 -3.38 -0.41 1.68
N LEU A 58 -4.62 -0.31 1.18
CA LEU A 58 -5.78 -0.93 1.83
C LEU A 58 -5.65 -2.45 1.84
N ASN A 59 -5.28 -3.04 0.70
CA ASN A 59 -5.03 -4.48 0.62
C ASN A 59 -3.91 -4.88 1.59
N ALA A 60 -2.76 -4.18 1.58
CA ALA A 60 -1.66 -4.45 2.49
C ALA A 60 -2.07 -4.34 3.97
N ALA A 61 -2.86 -3.33 4.35
CA ALA A 61 -3.35 -3.17 5.71
C ALA A 61 -4.27 -4.35 6.11
N LEU A 62 -5.21 -4.74 5.24
CA LEU A 62 -6.07 -5.90 5.48
C LEU A 62 -5.27 -7.20 5.56
N PHE A 63 -4.24 -7.35 4.73
CA PHE A 63 -3.36 -8.49 4.73
C PHE A 63 -2.70 -8.67 6.09
N HIS A 64 -2.12 -7.61 6.66
CA HIS A 64 -1.55 -7.68 8.00
C HIS A 64 -2.61 -7.86 9.10
N ILE A 65 -3.75 -7.16 9.02
CA ILE A 65 -4.78 -7.23 10.06
C ILE A 65 -5.42 -8.63 10.12
N LEU A 66 -5.67 -9.26 8.98
CA LEU A 66 -6.43 -10.50 8.87
C LEU A 66 -5.54 -11.74 8.87
N MET A 67 -4.28 -11.62 8.44
CA MET A 67 -3.42 -12.76 8.20
C MET A 67 -2.12 -12.72 9.00
N ASP A 68 -1.72 -11.59 9.60
CA ASP A 68 -0.48 -11.45 10.37
C ASP A 68 -0.74 -11.10 11.84
N THR A 69 0.35 -10.83 12.57
CA THR A 69 0.28 -10.22 13.90
C THR A 69 -0.06 -8.73 13.80
N ALA A 70 -0.85 -8.23 14.75
CA ALA A 70 -1.22 -6.81 14.81
C ALA A 70 0.01 -5.87 14.90
N ALA A 71 1.13 -6.37 15.44
CA ALA A 71 2.38 -5.62 15.53
C ALA A 71 2.97 -5.25 14.15
N ASN A 72 2.73 -6.08 13.13
CA ASN A 72 3.30 -5.90 11.79
C ASN A 72 2.45 -4.98 10.89
N ALA A 73 1.21 -4.68 11.28
CA ALA A 73 0.30 -3.86 10.47
C ALA A 73 0.66 -2.36 10.43
N GLY A 74 1.50 -1.89 11.35
CA GLY A 74 1.76 -0.46 11.56
C GLY A 74 2.23 0.28 10.30
N GLY A 75 3.14 -0.32 9.52
CA GLY A 75 3.65 0.30 8.29
C GLY A 75 2.57 0.44 7.21
N ALA A 76 1.81 -0.62 6.97
CA ALA A 76 0.74 -0.62 5.98
C ALA A 76 -0.40 0.35 6.36
N ILE A 77 -0.78 0.38 7.64
CA ILE A 77 -1.79 1.31 8.16
C ILE A 77 -1.30 2.75 8.01
N MET A 78 -0.05 3.04 8.35
CA MET A 78 0.52 4.39 8.19
C MET A 78 0.49 4.84 6.74
N GLY A 79 0.92 4.00 5.79
CA GLY A 79 0.89 4.33 4.37
C GLY A 79 -0.54 4.56 3.84
N LEU A 80 -1.51 3.75 4.29
CA LEU A 80 -2.92 3.95 3.95
C LEU A 80 -3.43 5.29 4.47
N VAL A 81 -3.16 5.62 5.74
CA VAL A 81 -3.55 6.90 6.34
C VAL A 81 -2.95 8.07 5.58
N LEU A 82 -1.65 8.03 5.26
CA LEU A 82 -1.00 9.08 4.49
C LEU A 82 -1.62 9.25 3.10
N ALA A 83 -1.92 8.15 2.40
CA ALA A 83 -2.59 8.21 1.11
C ALA A 83 -3.99 8.85 1.21
N LEU A 84 -4.77 8.49 2.24
CA LEU A 84 -6.09 9.10 2.49
C LEU A 84 -6.00 10.59 2.86
N VAL A 85 -5.00 10.98 3.64
CA VAL A 85 -4.71 12.40 3.95
C VAL A 85 -4.40 13.16 2.67
N LEU A 86 -3.60 12.58 1.75
CA LEU A 86 -3.30 13.22 0.46
C LEU A 86 -4.54 13.35 -0.43
N VAL A 87 -5.43 12.34 -0.44
CA VAL A 87 -6.73 12.42 -1.12
C VAL A 87 -7.55 13.57 -0.55
N TYR A 88 -7.68 13.65 0.78
CA TYR A 88 -8.43 14.70 1.44
C TYR A 88 -7.86 16.10 1.18
N ALA A 89 -6.53 16.24 1.27
CA ALA A 89 -5.83 17.51 1.03
C ALA A 89 -5.93 17.98 -0.42
N ASN A 90 -6.12 17.06 -1.37
CA ASN A 90 -6.24 17.35 -2.80
C ASN A 90 -7.65 17.06 -3.36
N LYS A 91 -8.68 17.04 -2.51
CA LYS A 91 -10.06 16.65 -2.87
C LYS A 91 -10.61 17.36 -4.11
N ASP A 92 -10.23 18.62 -4.32
CA ASP A 92 -10.70 19.41 -5.47
C ASP A 92 -10.17 18.84 -6.80
N ARG A 93 -9.01 18.17 -6.78
CA ARG A 93 -8.45 17.47 -7.96
C ARG A 93 -9.17 16.17 -8.27
N PHE A 94 -9.99 15.65 -7.36
CA PHE A 94 -10.81 14.46 -7.57
C PHE A 94 -12.21 14.77 -8.07
N ARG A 95 -12.56 16.05 -8.25
CA ARG A 95 -13.92 16.45 -8.63
C ARG A 95 -14.43 15.71 -9.86
N ASP A 96 -13.61 15.61 -10.90
CA ASP A 96 -14.00 14.96 -12.16
C ASP A 96 -14.10 13.42 -12.04
N LEU A 97 -13.41 12.81 -11.06
CA LEU A 97 -13.56 11.38 -10.75
C LEU A 97 -14.81 11.07 -9.93
N LEU A 98 -15.30 12.05 -9.16
CA LEU A 98 -16.41 11.88 -8.21
C LEU A 98 -17.73 12.48 -8.71
N SER A 99 -17.72 13.20 -9.83
CA SER A 99 -18.88 13.89 -10.39
C SER A 99 -19.79 13.00 -11.24
N ALA A 100 -19.99 11.74 -10.85
CA ALA A 100 -20.84 10.78 -11.55
C ALA A 100 -22.27 11.28 -11.77
#